data_AF-A0A7X9IQJ7-F1
#
_entry.id   AF-A0A7X9IQJ7-F1
#
_cell.length_a   1.000
_cell.length_b   1.000
_cell.length_c   1.000
_cell.angle_alpha   90.00
_cell.angle_beta   90.00
_cell.angle_gamma   90.00
#
_symmetry.space_group_name_H-M   'P 1'
#
loop_
_entity.id
_entity.type
_entity.pdbx_description
1 polymer ?
#
loop_
_entity_poly.entity_id
_entity_poly.type
_entity_poly.pdbx_seq_one_letter_code
_entity_poly.pdbx_strand_id
1 'polypeptide(L)'
;MIQLEAYKDIDIHTIHCIAQVKIKTQRPDIVYFLKNMQTLTRYFSSGEVKNIYDYLEYLGLLRNGNITHQGEKAIDTKQVMIPEAGIYEMTYIKDKAFGNKILNLKRVNPTFNLEGNIDDFKDYEIFDEKYYKLTNSKDKSILEFWLKFEKQKDSYPKVLTFSNVSSKLNLFYKIDENGTISNKMNLSFKLNESDYLFEGQIKNLDIDFIISSYLPNWNSETKKLEVKYEDIKDDNSIKNTFQVVKSISCDSLIINQEIDDSHWEMTLCLPIVPESITDAENWMVDLTKQNLYKKPRYLSKIKLKELHDRILRDTPILQKFPAYYQTEDSLLQYLNNNNDKSQYQMVLAVEDLFPN
;
A
#
# COMPACT_ATOMS: atom_id res chain seq x y z
N MET A 1 -11.62 6.99 14.23
CA MET A 1 -10.87 6.21 13.23
C MET A 1 -10.36 7.14 12.14
N ILE A 2 -9.08 7.02 11.76
CA ILE A 2 -8.49 7.72 10.62
C ILE A 2 -8.29 6.72 9.48
N GLN A 3 -8.67 7.07 8.26
CA GLN A 3 -8.38 6.28 7.07
C GLN A 3 -7.84 7.19 5.96
N LEU A 4 -6.81 6.71 5.27
CA LEU A 4 -6.22 7.32 4.07
C LEU A 4 -6.24 6.28 2.96
N GLU A 5 -6.79 6.68 1.83
CA GLU A 5 -6.64 6.01 0.56
C GLU A 5 -5.88 6.94 -0.38
N ALA A 6 -4.69 6.54 -0.83
CA ALA A 6 -3.89 7.34 -1.76
C ALA A 6 -3.65 6.59 -3.07
N TYR A 7 -3.64 7.35 -4.15
CA TYR A 7 -3.54 6.86 -5.52
C TYR A 7 -2.45 7.65 -6.23
N LYS A 8 -1.58 6.95 -6.97
CA LYS A 8 -0.72 7.59 -7.97
C LYS A 8 -0.57 6.73 -9.18
N ASP A 9 -0.24 7.36 -10.30
CA ASP A 9 0.22 6.64 -11.47
C ASP A 9 1.69 6.23 -11.29
N ILE A 10 1.98 4.99 -11.65
CA ILE A 10 3.33 4.42 -11.70
C ILE A 10 3.67 4.15 -13.15
N ASP A 11 4.89 4.54 -13.51
CA ASP A 11 5.51 4.13 -14.76
C ASP A 11 6.07 2.71 -14.64
N ILE A 12 5.58 1.84 -15.52
CA ILE A 12 6.20 0.55 -15.81
C ILE A 12 7.15 0.76 -16.97
N HIS A 13 8.38 0.27 -16.83
CA HIS A 13 9.40 0.34 -17.86
C HIS A 13 9.71 -1.03 -18.43
N THR A 14 9.85 -1.12 -19.75
CA THR A 14 10.36 -2.33 -20.43
C THR A 14 11.61 -1.98 -21.20
N ILE A 15 12.72 -2.66 -20.88
CA ILE A 15 14.02 -2.42 -21.49
C ILE A 15 14.58 -3.72 -22.06
N HIS A 16 15.40 -3.62 -23.10
CA HIS A 16 16.24 -4.72 -23.54
C HIS A 16 17.62 -4.58 -22.91
N CYS A 17 18.10 -5.62 -22.24
CA CYS A 17 19.40 -5.64 -21.58
C CYS A 17 20.18 -6.91 -21.89
N ILE A 18 21.51 -6.82 -21.82
CA ILE A 18 22.38 -7.99 -21.77
C ILE A 18 22.49 -8.37 -20.30
N ALA A 19 22.18 -9.62 -19.98
CA ALA A 19 22.21 -10.11 -18.62
C ALA A 19 22.74 -11.53 -18.55
N GLN A 20 23.43 -11.83 -17.46
CA GLN A 20 23.65 -13.20 -17.03
C GLN A 20 22.60 -13.53 -15.97
N VAL A 21 21.75 -14.50 -16.27
CA VAL A 21 20.65 -14.93 -15.41
C VAL A 21 20.93 -16.35 -14.95
N LYS A 22 20.81 -16.63 -13.66
CA LYS A 22 20.74 -18.02 -13.20
C LYS A 22 19.28 -18.43 -13.10
N ILE A 23 18.82 -19.30 -14.00
CA ILE A 23 17.43 -19.75 -14.04
C ILE A 23 17.34 -21.12 -13.38
N LYS A 24 16.40 -21.27 -12.43
CA LYS A 24 16.12 -22.55 -11.81
C LYS A 24 15.37 -23.46 -12.78
N THR A 25 15.99 -24.54 -13.22
CA THR A 25 15.44 -25.46 -14.24
C THR A 25 15.49 -26.91 -13.78
N GLN A 26 14.60 -27.75 -14.30
CA GLN A 26 14.70 -29.19 -14.09
C GLN A 26 15.80 -29.77 -14.98
N ARG A 27 16.79 -30.42 -14.37
CA ARG A 27 17.96 -30.98 -15.07
C ARG A 27 18.23 -32.41 -14.60
N PRO A 28 17.44 -33.40 -15.08
CA PRO A 28 17.58 -34.80 -14.67
C PRO A 28 18.94 -35.39 -15.07
N ASP A 29 19.53 -34.90 -16.16
CA ASP A 29 20.88 -35.22 -16.63
C ASP A 29 21.95 -34.80 -15.61
N ILE A 30 21.89 -33.57 -15.10
CA ILE A 30 22.82 -33.07 -14.07
C ILE A 30 22.68 -33.87 -12.78
N VAL A 31 21.44 -34.15 -12.35
CA VAL A 31 21.17 -34.97 -11.17
C VAL A 31 21.73 -36.38 -11.33
N TYR A 32 21.61 -36.96 -12.54
CA TYR A 32 22.21 -38.24 -12.86
C TYR A 32 23.73 -38.21 -12.71
N PHE A 33 24.41 -37.18 -13.25
CA PHE A 33 25.86 -37.04 -13.11
C PHE A 33 26.29 -36.93 -11.65
N LEU A 34 25.63 -36.10 -10.86
CA LEU A 34 25.94 -35.92 -9.43
C LEU A 34 25.83 -37.23 -8.64
N LYS A 35 24.78 -38.04 -8.88
CA LYS A 35 24.59 -39.33 -8.20
C LYS A 35 25.58 -40.42 -8.62
N ASN A 36 26.10 -40.34 -9.84
CA ASN A 36 26.88 -41.42 -10.45
C ASN A 36 28.36 -41.06 -10.65
N MET A 37 28.84 -39.96 -10.05
CA MET A 37 30.21 -39.42 -10.15
C MET A 37 31.31 -40.51 -10.18
N GLN A 38 31.30 -41.44 -9.22
CA GLN A 38 32.31 -42.50 -9.09
C GLN A 38 32.29 -43.54 -10.21
N THR A 39 31.17 -43.62 -10.94
CA THR A 39 30.94 -44.61 -12.01
C THR A 39 30.96 -44.01 -13.40
N LEU A 40 31.10 -42.68 -13.55
CA LEU A 40 31.10 -42.02 -14.86
C LEU A 40 32.23 -42.54 -15.77
N THR A 41 33.39 -42.88 -15.19
CA THR A 41 34.54 -43.46 -15.91
C THR A 41 34.24 -44.83 -16.55
N ARG A 42 33.13 -45.48 -16.19
CA ARG A 42 32.69 -46.74 -16.83
C ARG A 42 31.90 -46.51 -18.13
N TYR A 43 31.36 -45.31 -18.31
CA TYR A 43 30.44 -44.98 -19.41
C TYR A 43 30.97 -43.88 -20.33
N PHE A 44 31.92 -43.08 -19.85
CA PHE A 44 32.48 -41.94 -20.56
C PHE A 44 34.02 -42.01 -20.60
N SER A 45 34.60 -41.45 -21.65
CA SER A 45 36.05 -41.28 -21.75
C SER A 45 36.58 -40.32 -20.68
N SER A 46 37.88 -40.39 -20.38
CA SER A 46 38.51 -39.53 -19.38
C SER A 46 38.34 -38.03 -19.67
N GLY A 47 38.34 -37.63 -20.95
CA GLY A 47 38.07 -36.25 -21.37
C GLY A 47 36.63 -35.81 -21.12
N GLU A 48 35.65 -36.67 -21.42
CA GLU A 48 34.24 -36.39 -21.16
C GLU A 48 33.94 -36.31 -19.66
N VAL A 49 34.51 -37.21 -18.85
CA VAL A 49 34.38 -37.17 -17.39
C VAL A 49 34.94 -35.85 -16.86
N LYS A 50 36.12 -35.45 -17.32
CA LYS A 50 36.70 -34.16 -16.92
C LYS A 50 35.78 -32.98 -17.26
N ASN A 51 35.24 -32.93 -18.48
CA ASN A 51 34.31 -31.87 -18.89
C ASN A 51 33.04 -31.84 -18.03
N ILE A 52 32.50 -33.00 -17.62
CA ILE A 52 31.35 -33.08 -16.71
C ILE A 52 31.72 -32.51 -15.33
N TYR A 53 32.88 -32.88 -14.79
CA TYR A 53 33.36 -32.35 -13.50
C TYR A 53 33.56 -30.84 -13.55
N ASP A 54 34.26 -30.35 -14.58
CA ASP A 54 34.50 -28.91 -14.78
C ASP A 54 33.18 -28.14 -14.90
N TYR A 55 32.18 -28.70 -15.61
CA TYR A 55 30.85 -28.11 -15.73
C TYR A 55 30.08 -28.09 -14.41
N LEU A 56 30.11 -29.19 -13.63
CA LEU A 56 29.44 -29.25 -12.33
C LEU A 56 30.09 -28.34 -11.28
N GLU A 57 31.43 -28.16 -11.34
CA GLU A 57 32.15 -27.16 -10.54
C GLU A 57 31.80 -25.74 -10.96
N TYR A 58 31.71 -25.46 -12.26
CA TYR A 58 31.25 -24.15 -12.78
C TYR A 58 29.83 -23.80 -12.29
N LEU A 59 28.93 -24.77 -12.18
CA LEU A 59 27.59 -24.59 -11.61
C LEU A 59 27.60 -24.45 -10.08
N GLY A 60 28.74 -24.64 -9.40
CA GLY A 60 28.86 -24.61 -7.94
C GLY A 60 28.28 -25.84 -7.24
N LEU A 61 27.97 -26.91 -7.98
CA LEU A 61 27.42 -28.17 -7.46
C LEU A 61 28.52 -29.09 -6.94
N LEU A 62 29.75 -28.88 -7.42
CA LEU A 62 30.96 -29.52 -6.94
C LEU A 62 32.00 -28.48 -6.48
N ARG A 63 32.90 -28.90 -5.60
CA ARG A 63 34.10 -28.16 -5.24
C ARG A 63 35.23 -29.13 -4.92
N ASN A 64 36.32 -29.09 -5.68
CA ASN A 64 37.45 -29.99 -5.54
C ASN A 64 37.00 -31.47 -5.63
N GLY A 65 36.10 -31.78 -6.56
CA GLY A 65 35.55 -33.13 -6.75
C GLY A 65 34.53 -33.62 -5.71
N ASN A 66 34.20 -32.83 -4.68
CA ASN A 66 33.19 -33.17 -3.69
C ASN A 66 31.87 -32.44 -3.96
N ILE A 67 30.74 -33.09 -3.68
CA ILE A 67 29.40 -32.50 -3.81
C ILE A 67 29.23 -31.39 -2.76
N THR A 68 28.78 -30.22 -3.20
CA THR A 68 28.48 -29.08 -2.31
C THR A 68 27.07 -29.18 -1.74
N HIS A 69 26.74 -28.37 -0.74
CA HIS A 69 25.37 -28.27 -0.24
C HIS A 69 24.36 -27.88 -1.34
N GLN A 70 24.77 -27.09 -2.34
CA GLN A 70 23.92 -26.78 -3.50
C GLN A 70 23.73 -28.00 -4.41
N GLY A 71 24.76 -28.83 -4.56
CA GLY A 71 24.69 -30.10 -5.28
C GLY A 71 23.74 -31.11 -4.62
N GLU A 72 23.79 -31.24 -3.29
CA GLU A 72 22.85 -32.08 -2.53
C GLU A 72 21.41 -31.58 -2.69
N LYS A 73 21.18 -30.27 -2.52
CA LYS A 73 19.86 -29.66 -2.73
C LYS A 73 19.36 -29.87 -4.17
N ALA A 74 20.24 -29.81 -5.16
CA ALA A 74 19.90 -30.07 -6.55
C ALA A 74 19.48 -31.53 -6.78
N ILE A 75 20.16 -32.49 -6.13
CA ILE A 75 19.78 -33.92 -6.16
C ILE A 75 18.37 -34.11 -5.59
N ASP A 76 18.07 -33.49 -4.44
CA ASP A 76 16.79 -33.67 -3.75
C ASP A 76 15.63 -33.02 -4.50
N THR A 77 15.84 -31.78 -4.96
CA THR A 77 14.80 -30.98 -5.62
C THR A 77 14.68 -31.24 -7.11
N LYS A 78 15.66 -31.93 -7.71
CA LYS A 78 15.85 -32.09 -9.17
C LYS A 78 15.95 -30.77 -9.94
N GLN A 79 16.22 -29.67 -9.24
CA GLN A 79 16.28 -28.33 -9.78
C GLN A 79 17.69 -27.77 -9.66
N VAL A 80 18.19 -27.18 -10.75
CA VAL A 80 19.54 -26.63 -10.84
C VAL A 80 19.46 -25.19 -11.32
N MET A 81 20.30 -24.33 -10.75
CA MET A 81 20.49 -22.96 -11.22
C MET A 81 21.44 -22.97 -12.42
N ILE A 82 20.89 -22.82 -13.63
CA ILE A 82 21.68 -22.80 -14.85
C ILE A 82 21.95 -21.34 -15.24
N PRO A 83 23.23 -20.94 -15.38
CA PRO A 83 23.56 -19.63 -15.90
C PRO A 83 23.26 -19.58 -17.40
N GLU A 84 22.54 -18.54 -17.80
CA GLU A 84 22.26 -18.19 -19.18
C GLU A 84 22.65 -16.73 -19.41
N ALA A 85 23.62 -16.50 -20.28
CA ALA A 85 23.94 -15.18 -20.79
C ALA A 85 23.18 -14.94 -22.10
N GLY A 86 22.64 -13.74 -22.26
CA GLY A 86 21.93 -13.38 -23.47
C GLY A 86 21.25 -12.02 -23.37
N ILE A 87 20.47 -11.71 -24.39
CA ILE A 87 19.64 -10.51 -24.42
C ILE A 87 18.28 -10.86 -23.84
N TYR A 88 17.84 -10.01 -22.92
CA TYR A 88 16.57 -10.13 -22.24
C TYR A 88 15.77 -8.86 -22.42
N GLU A 89 14.46 -9.03 -22.58
CA GLU A 89 13.47 -7.99 -22.36
C GLU A 89 13.09 -8.05 -20.88
N MET A 90 13.42 -7.00 -20.14
CA MET A 90 13.10 -6.85 -18.74
C MET A 90 12.01 -5.79 -18.58
N THR A 91 10.89 -6.18 -17.98
CA THR A 91 9.88 -5.24 -17.50
C THR A 91 10.07 -5.03 -16.01
N TYR A 92 10.16 -3.78 -15.58
CA TYR A 92 10.37 -3.41 -14.19
C TYR A 92 9.64 -2.12 -13.82
N ILE A 93 9.48 -1.93 -12.53
CA ILE A 93 8.99 -0.72 -11.90
C ILE A 93 10.16 -0.09 -11.17
N LYS A 94 10.28 1.22 -11.30
CA LYS A 94 11.16 2.03 -10.47
C LYS A 94 10.29 3.05 -9.75
N ASP A 95 10.05 2.81 -8.47
CA ASP A 95 9.16 3.63 -7.67
C ASP A 95 9.76 3.86 -6.28
N LYS A 96 9.65 5.07 -5.73
CA LYS A 96 10.18 5.36 -4.38
C LYS A 96 9.37 4.65 -3.28
N ALA A 97 8.05 4.50 -3.45
CA ALA A 97 7.20 3.80 -2.49
C ALA A 97 7.39 2.27 -2.54
N PHE A 98 7.52 1.71 -3.75
CA PHE A 98 7.61 0.26 -3.98
C PHE A 98 9.04 -0.29 -4.15
N GLY A 99 10.02 0.59 -4.33
CA GLY A 99 11.38 0.26 -4.74
C GLY A 99 11.49 -0.19 -6.19
N ASN A 100 12.65 -0.73 -6.55
CA ASN A 100 12.86 -1.38 -7.84
C ASN A 100 12.26 -2.79 -7.83
N LYS A 101 11.29 -3.04 -8.71
CA LYS A 101 10.63 -4.36 -8.86
C LYS A 101 10.72 -4.84 -10.29
N ILE A 102 11.40 -5.95 -10.52
CA ILE A 102 11.30 -6.64 -11.81
C ILE A 102 9.95 -7.35 -11.86
N LEU A 103 9.23 -7.18 -12.96
CA LEU A 103 7.91 -7.74 -13.20
C LEU A 103 7.97 -8.95 -14.13
N ASN A 104 8.82 -8.85 -15.15
CA ASN A 104 9.01 -9.87 -16.15
C ASN A 104 10.44 -9.83 -16.66
N LEU A 105 10.96 -11.00 -17.00
CA LEU A 105 12.25 -11.16 -17.65
C LEU A 105 12.11 -12.24 -18.72
N LYS A 106 12.15 -11.83 -19.99
CA LYS A 106 11.96 -12.72 -21.13
C LYS A 106 13.22 -12.73 -21.97
N ARG A 107 13.76 -13.92 -22.24
CA ARG A 107 14.87 -14.05 -23.19
C ARG A 107 14.37 -13.69 -24.59
N VAL A 108 15.09 -12.81 -25.26
CA VAL A 108 14.82 -12.45 -26.65
C VAL A 108 15.71 -13.31 -27.52
N ASN A 109 15.10 -14.15 -28.36
CA ASN A 109 15.84 -14.86 -29.40
C ASN A 109 16.36 -13.81 -30.38
N PRO A 110 17.66 -13.77 -30.69
CA PRO A 110 18.19 -12.80 -31.63
C PRO A 110 17.54 -13.03 -33.00
N THR A 111 16.67 -12.12 -33.41
CA THR A 111 16.08 -12.08 -34.76
C THR A 111 16.97 -11.34 -35.76
N PHE A 112 17.97 -10.62 -35.25
CA PHE A 112 18.98 -9.92 -36.03
C PHE A 112 20.37 -10.46 -35.68
N ASN A 113 21.24 -10.56 -36.69
CA ASN A 113 22.68 -10.61 -36.49
C ASN A 113 23.08 -9.36 -35.68
N LEU A 114 23.10 -9.48 -34.36
CA LEU A 114 23.87 -8.60 -33.51
C LEU A 114 25.31 -9.09 -33.66
N GLU A 115 26.00 -8.53 -34.64
CA GLU A 115 27.44 -8.71 -34.79
C GLU A 115 28.13 -8.17 -33.53
N GLY A 116 28.78 -9.06 -32.79
CA GLY A 116 29.56 -8.76 -31.60
C GLY A 116 29.95 -10.07 -30.92
N ASN A 117 31.24 -10.32 -30.75
CA ASN A 117 31.71 -11.51 -30.07
C ASN A 117 31.49 -11.32 -28.56
N ILE A 118 31.09 -12.38 -27.83
CA ILE A 118 30.97 -12.31 -26.35
C ILE A 118 32.30 -11.94 -25.68
N ASP A 119 33.43 -12.16 -26.38
CA ASP A 119 34.77 -11.76 -25.95
C ASP A 119 35.05 -10.24 -26.05
N ASP A 120 34.18 -9.45 -26.70
CA ASP A 120 34.29 -7.99 -26.82
C ASP A 120 33.70 -7.24 -25.61
N PHE A 121 33.20 -7.97 -24.61
CA PHE A 121 32.56 -7.42 -23.40
C PHE A 121 33.52 -7.22 -22.21
N LYS A 122 34.82 -7.05 -22.47
CA LYS A 122 35.86 -6.92 -21.42
C LYS A 122 35.84 -5.61 -20.63
N ASP A 123 35.07 -4.61 -21.07
CA ASP A 123 34.99 -3.27 -20.48
C ASP A 123 33.69 -3.01 -19.69
N TYR A 124 33.02 -4.06 -19.23
CA TYR A 124 31.76 -3.93 -18.50
C TYR A 124 31.95 -4.13 -16.98
N GLU A 125 31.27 -3.32 -16.16
CA GLU A 125 31.24 -3.41 -14.70
C GLU A 125 29.86 -3.81 -14.16
N ILE A 126 29.85 -4.40 -12.96
CA ILE A 126 28.63 -4.83 -12.26
C ILE A 126 27.91 -3.60 -11.69
N PHE A 127 26.68 -3.37 -12.11
CA PHE A 127 25.88 -2.24 -11.60
C PHE A 127 24.88 -2.66 -10.51
N ASP A 128 24.28 -3.85 -10.62
CA ASP A 128 23.38 -4.41 -9.62
C ASP A 128 23.40 -5.94 -9.70
N GLU A 129 23.31 -6.58 -8.53
CA GLU A 129 23.37 -8.03 -8.36
C GLU A 129 22.36 -8.42 -7.27
N LYS A 130 21.27 -9.07 -7.68
CA LYS A 130 20.20 -9.39 -6.74
C LYS A 130 19.47 -10.68 -7.08
N TYR A 131 19.07 -11.37 -6.02
CA TYR A 131 18.18 -12.53 -6.09
C TYR A 131 16.72 -12.06 -6.16
N TYR A 132 15.99 -12.58 -7.14
CA TYR A 132 14.59 -12.29 -7.36
C TYR A 132 13.75 -13.56 -7.25
N LYS A 133 12.54 -13.37 -6.71
CA LYS A 133 11.50 -14.38 -6.59
C LYS A 133 10.22 -13.77 -7.13
N LEU A 134 9.79 -14.18 -8.31
CA LEU A 134 8.54 -13.74 -8.93
C LEU A 134 7.49 -14.82 -8.75
N THR A 135 6.35 -14.46 -8.18
CA THR A 135 5.21 -15.36 -8.06
C THR A 135 4.18 -14.98 -9.12
N ASN A 136 3.84 -15.90 -10.01
CA ASN A 136 2.74 -15.70 -10.94
C ASN A 136 1.41 -15.76 -10.16
N SER A 137 0.58 -14.74 -10.34
CA SER A 137 -0.68 -14.56 -9.62
C SER A 137 -1.71 -15.66 -9.94
N LYS A 138 -1.73 -16.15 -11.19
CA LYS A 138 -2.74 -17.10 -11.70
C LYS A 138 -2.49 -18.54 -11.27
N ASP A 139 -1.23 -18.98 -11.29
CA ASP A 139 -0.86 -20.38 -11.03
C ASP A 139 0.00 -20.58 -9.77
N LYS A 140 0.32 -19.48 -9.06
CA LYS A 140 1.21 -19.45 -7.88
C LYS A 140 2.60 -20.01 -8.14
N SER A 141 2.99 -20.21 -9.41
CA SER A 141 4.33 -20.66 -9.77
C SER A 141 5.35 -19.59 -9.39
N ILE A 142 6.53 -20.04 -9.01
CA ILE A 142 7.59 -19.17 -8.49
C ILE A 142 8.79 -19.27 -9.42
N LEU A 143 9.10 -18.18 -10.10
CA LEU A 143 10.35 -18.02 -10.83
C LEU A 143 11.40 -17.44 -9.89
N GLU A 144 12.38 -18.26 -9.56
CA GLU A 144 13.56 -17.85 -8.79
C GLU A 144 14.72 -17.64 -9.76
N PHE A 145 15.27 -16.44 -9.79
CA PHE A 145 16.43 -16.15 -10.61
C PHE A 145 17.36 -15.16 -9.94
N TRP A 146 18.61 -15.24 -10.32
CA TRP A 146 19.64 -14.31 -9.89
C TRP A 146 20.09 -13.50 -11.09
N LEU A 147 20.11 -12.18 -10.96
CA LEU A 147 20.34 -11.26 -12.06
C LEU A 147 21.57 -10.40 -11.76
N LYS A 148 22.50 -10.42 -12.71
CA LYS A 148 23.71 -9.59 -12.71
C LYS A 148 23.64 -8.64 -13.90
N PHE A 149 23.57 -7.34 -13.63
CA PHE A 149 23.59 -6.31 -14.66
C PHE A 149 25.02 -5.87 -14.93
N GLU A 150 25.37 -5.81 -16.20
CA GLU A 150 26.69 -5.35 -16.67
C GLU A 150 26.49 -4.09 -17.52
N LYS A 151 27.23 -3.02 -17.22
CA LYS A 151 27.26 -1.77 -18.01
C LYS A 151 28.68 -1.50 -18.48
N GLN A 152 28.87 -0.90 -19.66
CA GLN A 152 30.20 -0.43 -20.06
C GLN A 152 30.70 0.58 -19.02
N LYS A 153 31.97 0.50 -18.64
CA LYS A 153 32.62 1.45 -17.74
C LYS A 153 32.38 2.88 -18.24
N ASP A 154 31.94 3.77 -17.35
CA ASP A 154 31.59 5.17 -17.67
C ASP A 154 30.45 5.37 -18.69
N SER A 155 29.64 4.34 -18.97
CA SER A 155 28.42 4.43 -19.79
C SER A 155 27.15 4.13 -18.98
N TYR A 156 26.00 4.60 -19.50
CA TYR A 156 24.69 4.17 -19.02
C TYR A 156 24.28 2.85 -19.71
N PRO A 157 23.54 1.95 -19.04
CA PRO A 157 22.91 0.81 -19.69
C PRO A 157 22.10 1.28 -20.89
N LYS A 158 22.34 0.69 -22.07
CA LYS A 158 21.66 1.11 -23.30
C LYS A 158 20.20 0.64 -23.25
N VAL A 159 19.31 1.54 -22.84
CA VAL A 159 17.86 1.32 -22.91
C VAL A 159 17.43 1.41 -24.38
N LEU A 160 17.10 0.26 -24.99
CA LEU A 160 16.77 0.21 -26.42
C LEU A 160 15.34 0.69 -26.72
N THR A 161 14.43 0.60 -25.76
CA THR A 161 13.03 0.99 -25.90
C THR A 161 12.48 1.39 -24.54
N PHE A 162 11.56 2.35 -24.52
CA PHE A 162 10.72 2.66 -23.37
C PHE A 162 9.27 2.41 -23.77
N SER A 163 8.54 1.62 -22.99
CA SER A 163 7.09 1.60 -23.03
C SER A 163 6.61 2.06 -21.67
N ASN A 164 5.93 3.20 -21.59
CA ASN A 164 5.28 3.63 -20.37
C ASN A 164 3.88 3.03 -20.35
N VAL A 165 3.63 2.15 -19.38
CA VAL A 165 2.28 1.72 -19.04
C VAL A 165 1.95 2.38 -17.70
N SER A 166 1.06 3.36 -17.72
CA SER A 166 0.55 4.01 -16.51
C SER A 166 -0.32 3.03 -15.74
N SER A 167 0.01 2.80 -14.47
CA SER A 167 -0.76 1.92 -13.59
C SER A 167 -1.03 2.57 -12.25
N LYS A 168 -2.17 2.28 -11.62
CA LYS A 168 -2.53 2.91 -10.33
C LYS A 168 -1.96 2.14 -9.14
N LEU A 169 -1.11 2.81 -8.36
CA LEU A 169 -0.73 2.40 -7.02
C LEU A 169 -1.81 2.79 -6.03
N ASN A 170 -2.29 1.84 -5.24
CA ASN A 170 -3.26 2.08 -4.17
C ASN A 170 -2.58 1.91 -2.81
N LEU A 171 -2.51 2.98 -2.04
CA LEU A 171 -2.14 2.97 -0.64
C LEU A 171 -3.40 2.95 0.22
N PHE A 172 -3.47 2.02 1.16
CA PHE A 172 -4.48 2.00 2.21
C PHE A 172 -3.78 2.10 3.57
N TYR A 173 -4.16 3.09 4.37
CA TYR A 173 -3.64 3.29 5.71
C TYR A 173 -4.79 3.61 6.67
N LYS A 174 -4.86 2.91 7.79
CA LYS A 174 -5.94 3.08 8.77
C LYS A 174 -5.41 2.97 10.20
N ILE A 175 -5.82 3.93 11.03
CA ILE A 175 -5.60 3.95 12.47
C ILE A 175 -6.97 3.79 13.16
N ASP A 176 -7.11 2.72 13.94
CA ASP A 176 -8.31 2.50 14.74
C ASP A 176 -8.34 3.37 16.02
N GLU A 177 -9.40 3.25 16.81
CA GLU A 177 -9.57 4.04 18.04
C GLU A 177 -8.58 3.67 19.15
N ASN A 178 -7.99 2.47 19.08
CA ASN A 178 -7.00 1.99 20.03
C ASN A 178 -5.57 2.36 19.60
N GLY A 179 -5.41 3.09 18.49
CA GLY A 179 -4.12 3.42 17.92
C GLY A 179 -3.46 2.27 17.15
N THR A 180 -4.17 1.17 16.92
CA THR A 180 -3.67 0.07 16.09
C THR A 180 -3.58 0.53 14.64
N ILE A 181 -2.39 0.38 14.07
CA ILE A 181 -2.11 0.74 12.69
C ILE A 181 -2.32 -0.49 11.81
N SER A 182 -3.20 -0.35 10.82
CA SER A 182 -3.32 -1.28 9.70
C SER A 182 -2.90 -0.54 8.43
N ASN A 183 -1.91 -1.07 7.73
CA ASN A 183 -1.47 -0.49 6.47
C ASN A 183 -1.29 -1.59 5.42
N LYS A 184 -1.66 -1.25 4.19
CA LYS A 184 -1.56 -2.13 3.05
C LYS A 184 -1.29 -1.30 1.82
N MET A 185 -0.28 -1.68 1.06
CA MET A 185 0.02 -1.09 -0.23
C MET A 185 -0.24 -2.13 -1.30
N ASN A 186 -1.08 -1.80 -2.27
CA ASN A 186 -1.45 -2.68 -3.35
C ASN A 186 -1.12 -2.00 -4.68
N LEU A 187 -0.34 -2.68 -5.51
CA LEU A 187 -0.18 -2.30 -6.89
C LEU A 187 -0.80 -3.38 -7.76
N SER A 188 -1.84 -3.00 -8.49
CA SER A 188 -2.50 -3.86 -9.46
C SER A 188 -2.39 -3.27 -10.85
N PHE A 189 -1.92 -4.05 -11.81
CA PHE A 189 -1.84 -3.62 -13.21
C PHE A 189 -1.96 -4.78 -14.17
N LYS A 190 -2.25 -4.43 -15.42
CA LYS A 190 -2.34 -5.37 -16.53
C LYS A 190 -1.23 -5.09 -17.53
N LEU A 191 -0.41 -6.10 -17.81
CA LEU A 191 0.66 -6.04 -18.81
C LEU A 191 0.55 -7.26 -19.72
N ASN A 192 0.45 -7.04 -21.03
CA ASN A 192 0.36 -8.12 -22.04
C ASN A 192 -0.67 -9.20 -21.65
N GLU A 193 -1.90 -8.77 -21.34
CA GLU A 193 -3.03 -9.63 -20.94
C GLU A 193 -2.86 -10.41 -19.63
N SER A 194 -1.78 -10.17 -18.90
CA SER A 194 -1.50 -10.76 -17.59
C SER A 194 -1.76 -9.75 -16.47
N ASP A 195 -2.47 -10.20 -15.44
CA ASP A 195 -2.80 -9.41 -14.25
C ASP A 195 -1.74 -9.65 -13.18
N TYR A 196 -1.14 -8.56 -12.70
CA TYR A 196 -0.14 -8.58 -11.65
C TYR A 196 -0.70 -7.88 -10.42
N LEU A 197 -0.46 -8.49 -9.26
CA LEU A 197 -0.77 -7.92 -7.95
C LEU A 197 0.47 -7.99 -7.06
N PHE A 198 0.95 -6.83 -6.64
CA PHE A 198 1.99 -6.72 -5.63
C PHE A 198 1.39 -6.16 -4.35
N GLU A 199 1.59 -6.89 -3.26
CA GLU A 199 1.19 -6.47 -1.92
C GLU A 199 2.45 -6.12 -1.11
N GLY A 200 2.37 -5.02 -0.39
CA GLY A 200 3.43 -4.54 0.48
C GLY A 200 2.87 -3.83 1.71
N GLN A 201 3.78 -3.41 2.57
CA GLN A 201 3.48 -2.60 3.75
C GLN A 201 4.40 -1.38 3.73
N ILE A 202 3.88 -0.24 4.17
CA ILE A 202 4.68 0.95 4.41
C ILE A 202 5.12 0.93 5.87
N LYS A 203 6.41 1.14 6.12
CA LYS A 203 6.93 1.11 7.49
C LYS A 203 6.77 2.47 8.16
N ASN A 204 7.06 3.55 7.43
CA ASN A 204 7.08 4.91 7.98
C ASN A 204 6.23 5.82 7.10
N LEU A 205 4.97 6.02 7.48
CA LEU A 205 4.08 7.04 6.91
C LEU A 205 3.71 8.02 8.02
N ASP A 206 4.11 9.28 7.88
CA ASP A 206 3.75 10.32 8.84
C ASP A 206 2.40 10.93 8.48
N ILE A 207 1.33 10.31 8.98
CA ILE A 207 -0.03 10.73 8.69
C ILE A 207 -0.35 12.11 9.28
N ASP A 208 0.25 12.47 10.42
CA ASP A 208 0.00 13.75 11.06
C ASP A 208 0.61 14.88 10.26
N PHE A 209 1.83 14.68 9.76
CA PHE A 209 2.47 15.63 8.86
C PHE A 209 1.65 15.83 7.58
N ILE A 210 1.17 14.75 6.97
CA ILE A 210 0.32 14.83 5.77
C ILE A 210 -0.94 15.62 6.09
N ILE A 211 -1.70 15.23 7.12
CA ILE A 211 -2.98 15.89 7.44
C ILE A 211 -2.76 17.36 7.79
N SER A 212 -1.81 17.67 8.68
CA SER A 212 -1.56 19.06 9.12
C SER A 212 -1.07 19.99 8.01
N SER A 213 -0.43 19.45 6.97
CA SER A 213 0.01 20.23 5.80
C SER A 213 -1.15 20.75 4.96
N TYR A 214 -2.30 20.05 4.97
CA TYR A 214 -3.48 20.42 4.15
C TYR A 214 -4.67 20.90 4.97
N LEU A 215 -4.75 20.49 6.23
CA LEU A 215 -5.88 20.76 7.12
C LEU A 215 -5.34 21.43 8.38
N PRO A 216 -5.28 22.78 8.43
CA PRO A 216 -4.63 23.52 9.51
C PRO A 216 -5.31 23.33 10.87
N ASN A 217 -6.59 22.94 10.88
CA ASN A 217 -7.34 22.68 12.10
C ASN A 217 -7.15 21.24 12.62
N TRP A 218 -6.16 20.50 12.11
CA TRP A 218 -5.83 19.17 12.60
C TRP A 218 -5.15 19.25 13.95
N ASN A 219 -5.70 18.54 14.94
CA ASN A 219 -5.09 18.40 16.24
C ASN A 219 -4.36 17.04 16.33
N SER A 220 -3.03 17.08 16.22
CA SER A 220 -2.17 15.89 16.23
C SER A 220 -2.15 15.15 17.56
N GLU A 221 -2.47 15.81 18.69
CA GLU A 221 -2.53 15.17 20.01
C GLU A 221 -3.81 14.34 20.14
N THR A 222 -4.94 14.91 19.74
CA THR A 222 -6.25 14.27 19.87
C THR A 222 -6.65 13.44 18.65
N LYS A 223 -5.85 13.50 17.56
CA LYS A 223 -6.07 12.79 16.30
C LYS A 223 -7.42 13.12 15.66
N LYS A 224 -7.83 14.39 15.75
CA LYS A 224 -9.15 14.88 15.31
C LYS A 224 -9.03 16.20 14.59
N LEU A 225 -9.91 16.42 13.62
CA LEU A 225 -10.03 17.68 12.91
C LEU A 225 -11.04 18.58 13.61
N GLU A 226 -10.62 19.79 13.96
CA GLU A 226 -11.47 20.78 14.61
C GLU A 226 -12.24 21.59 13.57
N VAL A 227 -13.56 21.63 13.69
CA VAL A 227 -14.43 22.27 12.68
C VAL A 227 -15.47 23.17 13.34
N LYS A 228 -15.82 24.25 12.64
CA LYS A 228 -16.93 25.12 13.03
C LYS A 228 -18.24 24.49 12.64
N TYR A 229 -19.28 24.74 13.42
CA TYR A 229 -20.62 24.23 13.12
C TYR A 229 -21.11 24.73 11.75
N GLU A 230 -20.85 26.00 11.44
CA GLU A 230 -21.29 26.63 10.19
C GLU A 230 -20.73 25.96 8.92
N ASP A 231 -19.56 25.32 9.01
CA ASP A 231 -18.91 24.67 7.87
C ASP A 231 -19.56 23.32 7.52
N ILE A 232 -20.31 22.74 8.46
CA ILE A 232 -20.86 21.37 8.37
C ILE A 232 -22.37 21.31 8.57
N LYS A 233 -23.03 22.43 8.88
CA LYS A 233 -24.47 22.48 9.18
C LYS A 233 -25.36 21.99 8.04
N ASP A 234 -24.88 21.98 6.81
CA ASP A 234 -25.64 21.50 5.65
C ASP A 234 -25.21 20.09 5.22
N ASP A 235 -24.17 19.51 5.83
CA ASP A 235 -23.65 18.18 5.52
C ASP A 235 -24.24 17.11 6.46
N ASN A 236 -25.31 16.47 5.99
CA ASN A 236 -25.98 15.41 6.73
C ASN A 236 -25.16 14.13 6.88
N SER A 237 -24.11 13.92 6.08
CA SER A 237 -23.26 12.72 6.19
C SER A 237 -22.40 12.80 7.45
N ILE A 238 -21.81 13.97 7.68
CA ILE A 238 -20.94 14.27 8.82
C ILE A 238 -21.68 14.15 10.15
N LYS A 239 -22.93 14.63 10.21
CA LYS A 239 -23.74 14.65 11.45
C LYS A 239 -24.05 13.26 12.03
N ASN A 240 -23.99 12.22 11.21
CA ASN A 240 -24.29 10.85 11.66
C ASN A 240 -23.03 10.01 11.92
N THR A 241 -21.90 10.36 11.30
CA THR A 241 -20.65 9.57 11.38
C THR A 241 -19.56 10.25 12.20
N PHE A 242 -19.68 11.57 12.45
CA PHE A 242 -18.64 12.41 13.06
C PHE A 242 -17.30 12.28 12.35
N GLN A 243 -17.38 12.07 11.03
CA GLN A 243 -16.25 11.90 10.14
C GLN A 243 -16.45 12.78 8.93
N VAL A 244 -15.36 13.39 8.46
CA VAL A 244 -15.32 14.11 7.19
C VAL A 244 -14.49 13.33 6.19
N VAL A 245 -14.95 13.28 4.94
CA VAL A 245 -14.19 12.78 3.81
C VAL A 245 -13.60 13.99 3.08
N LYS A 246 -12.28 14.04 2.94
CA LYS A 246 -11.56 15.09 2.23
C LYS A 246 -10.72 14.49 1.12
N SER A 247 -10.98 14.93 -0.10
CA SER A 247 -10.11 14.65 -1.24
C SER A 247 -9.01 15.71 -1.31
N ILE A 248 -7.77 15.27 -1.40
CA ILE A 248 -6.58 16.12 -1.47
C ILE A 248 -5.76 15.64 -2.66
N SER A 249 -5.12 16.57 -3.35
CA SER A 249 -4.16 16.28 -4.39
C SER A 249 -2.82 16.90 -3.99
N CYS A 250 -1.72 16.15 -4.11
CA CYS A 250 -0.39 16.64 -3.77
C CYS A 250 0.69 16.14 -4.71
N ASP A 251 1.70 16.97 -4.96
CA ASP A 251 2.83 16.63 -5.84
C ASP A 251 4.01 16.00 -5.09
N SER A 252 3.86 15.75 -3.79
CA SER A 252 4.87 15.04 -3.01
C SER A 252 4.29 14.33 -1.79
N LEU A 253 4.81 13.15 -1.48
CA LEU A 253 4.52 12.42 -0.24
C LEU A 253 5.82 11.91 0.40
N ILE A 254 5.94 11.98 1.73
CA ILE A 254 7.06 11.35 2.44
C ILE A 254 6.70 9.89 2.72
N ILE A 255 7.42 8.97 2.09
CA ILE A 255 7.23 7.52 2.24
C ILE A 255 8.55 6.88 2.64
N ASN A 256 8.56 6.10 3.73
CA ASN A 256 9.76 5.38 4.19
C ASN A 256 10.98 6.30 4.39
N GLN A 257 10.77 7.55 4.81
CA GLN A 257 11.80 8.60 4.99
C GLN A 257 12.38 9.18 3.69
N GLU A 258 11.82 8.84 2.54
CA GLU A 258 12.15 9.44 1.25
C GLU A 258 11.00 10.33 0.76
N ILE A 259 11.33 11.45 0.11
CA ILE A 259 10.33 12.29 -0.55
C ILE A 259 10.04 11.68 -1.91
N ASP A 260 8.78 11.35 -2.17
CA ASP A 260 8.28 10.91 -3.46
C ASP A 260 7.56 12.06 -4.15
N ASP A 261 8.24 12.69 -5.13
CA ASP A 261 7.78 13.87 -5.90
C ASP A 261 6.78 13.52 -7.01
N SER A 262 6.07 12.40 -6.87
CA SER A 262 5.00 12.00 -7.79
C SER A 262 3.69 12.71 -7.43
N HIS A 263 2.79 12.85 -8.40
CA HIS A 263 1.43 13.32 -8.14
C HIS A 263 0.61 12.24 -7.43
N TRP A 264 -0.01 12.60 -6.31
CA TRP A 264 -0.86 11.74 -5.50
C TRP A 264 -2.27 12.32 -5.38
N GLU A 265 -3.26 11.48 -5.60
CA GLU A 265 -4.66 11.75 -5.26
C GLU A 265 -4.99 11.00 -3.97
N MET A 266 -5.48 11.70 -2.96
CA MET A 266 -5.75 11.15 -1.64
C MET A 266 -7.19 11.37 -1.23
N THR A 267 -7.77 10.38 -0.57
CA THR A 267 -9.04 10.48 0.14
C THR A 267 -8.79 10.18 1.61
N LEU A 268 -8.96 11.20 2.44
CA LEU A 268 -8.86 11.13 3.89
C LEU A 268 -10.25 11.02 4.49
N CYS A 269 -10.47 10.04 5.36
CA CYS A 269 -11.61 9.97 6.25
C CYS A 269 -11.11 10.26 7.68
N LEU A 270 -11.49 11.42 8.22
CA LEU A 270 -10.97 11.95 9.47
C LEU A 270 -12.09 12.12 10.49
N PRO A 271 -11.86 11.78 11.78
CA PRO A 271 -12.82 12.12 12.82
C PRO A 271 -12.81 13.63 13.06
N ILE A 272 -13.98 14.20 13.29
CA ILE A 272 -14.12 15.64 13.56
C ILE A 272 -14.64 15.91 14.97
N VAL A 273 -14.31 17.09 15.49
CA VAL A 273 -14.83 17.62 16.75
C VAL A 273 -15.11 19.12 16.61
N PRO A 274 -15.96 19.69 17.48
CA PRO A 274 -16.22 21.12 17.46
C PRO A 274 -14.95 21.91 17.78
N GLU A 275 -14.73 23.01 17.07
CA GLU A 275 -13.63 23.94 17.33
C GLU A 275 -13.82 24.65 18.68
N SER A 276 -15.03 25.16 18.96
CA SER A 276 -15.35 25.88 20.18
C SER A 276 -16.49 25.28 21.00
N ILE A 277 -16.65 25.79 22.23
CA ILE A 277 -17.84 25.52 23.04
C ILE A 277 -19.09 25.93 22.27
N THR A 278 -19.16 27.13 21.68
CA THR A 278 -20.34 27.58 20.94
C THR A 278 -20.68 26.68 19.74
N ASP A 279 -19.67 26.16 19.02
CA ASP A 279 -19.90 25.23 17.91
C ASP A 279 -20.53 23.92 18.39
N ALA A 280 -20.04 23.39 19.52
CA ALA A 280 -20.64 22.22 20.15
C ALA A 280 -22.12 22.46 20.52
N GLU A 281 -22.52 23.71 20.83
CA GLU A 281 -23.86 24.02 21.37
C GLU A 281 -24.84 23.96 20.20
N ASN A 282 -24.46 24.64 19.14
CA ASN A 282 -25.18 24.66 17.88
C ASN A 282 -25.32 23.25 17.31
N TRP A 283 -24.26 22.44 17.37
CA TRP A 283 -24.30 21.08 16.85
C TRP A 283 -25.21 20.17 17.68
N MET A 284 -25.15 20.25 19.01
CA MET A 284 -26.07 19.54 19.92
C MET A 284 -27.53 19.90 19.64
N VAL A 285 -27.81 21.19 19.48
CA VAL A 285 -29.14 21.69 19.19
C VAL A 285 -29.66 21.15 17.85
N ASP A 286 -28.84 21.19 16.82
CA ASP A 286 -29.22 20.71 15.50
C ASP A 286 -29.44 19.20 15.45
N LEU A 287 -28.55 18.40 16.04
CA LEU A 287 -28.73 16.95 16.18
C LEU A 287 -30.00 16.61 16.95
N THR A 288 -30.32 17.39 17.99
CA THR A 288 -31.57 17.25 18.73
C THR A 288 -32.75 17.54 17.81
N LYS A 289 -32.77 18.68 17.13
CA LYS A 289 -33.83 19.08 16.17
C LYS A 289 -34.07 18.01 15.11
N GLN A 290 -33.03 17.50 14.46
CA GLN A 290 -33.16 16.45 13.44
C GLN A 290 -33.80 15.17 13.99
N ASN A 291 -33.44 14.76 15.20
CA ASN A 291 -34.04 13.59 15.82
C ASN A 291 -35.50 13.82 16.23
N LEU A 292 -35.85 15.03 16.68
CA LEU A 292 -37.24 15.43 16.94
C LEU A 292 -38.08 15.32 15.65
N TYR A 293 -37.58 15.84 14.52
CA TYR A 293 -38.27 15.76 13.22
C TYR A 293 -38.54 14.32 12.77
N LYS A 294 -37.61 13.39 13.03
CA LYS A 294 -37.78 11.97 12.70
C LYS A 294 -38.85 11.26 13.55
N LYS A 295 -39.26 11.82 14.69
CA LYS A 295 -40.30 11.29 15.58
C LYS A 295 -41.35 12.38 15.87
N PRO A 296 -42.29 12.64 14.94
CA PRO A 296 -43.21 13.79 15.01
C PRO A 296 -44.33 13.64 16.06
N ARG A 297 -43.98 13.32 17.31
CA ARG A 297 -44.89 13.23 18.46
C ARG A 297 -44.30 13.99 19.63
N TYR A 298 -45.17 14.44 20.54
CA TYR A 298 -44.76 15.01 21.83
C TYR A 298 -43.72 14.14 22.52
N LEU A 299 -42.57 14.74 22.85
CA LEU A 299 -41.50 14.10 23.62
C LEU A 299 -41.56 14.63 25.04
N SER A 300 -41.70 13.71 26.01
CA SER A 300 -41.61 14.07 27.42
C SER A 300 -40.19 14.54 27.76
N LYS A 301 -40.07 15.35 28.82
CA LYS A 301 -38.79 15.77 29.42
C LYS A 301 -37.80 14.60 29.55
N ILE A 302 -38.27 13.48 30.10
CA ILE A 302 -37.49 12.23 30.26
C ILE A 302 -36.94 11.71 28.92
N LYS A 303 -37.74 11.67 27.85
CA LYS A 303 -37.27 11.18 26.55
C LYS A 303 -36.30 12.15 25.87
N LEU A 304 -36.46 13.46 26.13
CA LEU A 304 -35.53 14.48 25.64
C LEU A 304 -34.18 14.36 26.36
N LYS A 305 -34.19 14.06 27.66
CA LYS A 305 -33.00 13.72 28.44
C LYS A 305 -32.31 12.45 27.93
N GLU A 306 -33.06 11.36 27.72
CA GLU A 306 -32.50 10.13 27.15
C GLU A 306 -31.84 10.39 25.78
N LEU A 307 -32.45 11.24 24.96
CA LEU A 307 -31.91 11.63 23.66
C LEU A 307 -30.62 12.45 23.82
N HIS A 308 -30.62 13.44 24.70
CA HIS A 308 -29.46 14.26 25.01
C HIS A 308 -28.28 13.42 25.52
N ASP A 309 -28.52 12.58 26.53
CA ASP A 309 -27.51 11.68 27.10
C ASP A 309 -26.98 10.68 26.06
N ARG A 310 -27.83 10.27 25.12
CA ARG A 310 -27.42 9.43 24.01
C ARG A 310 -26.54 10.18 23.02
N ILE A 311 -26.91 11.38 22.60
CA ILE A 311 -26.06 12.21 21.72
C ILE A 311 -24.73 12.46 22.41
N LEU A 312 -24.70 12.87 23.67
CA LEU A 312 -23.45 13.12 24.39
C LEU A 312 -22.54 11.88 24.50
N ARG A 313 -23.12 10.68 24.63
CA ARG A 313 -22.38 9.41 24.69
C ARG A 313 -21.87 8.95 23.33
N ASP A 314 -22.70 9.10 22.30
CA ASP A 314 -22.44 8.62 20.95
C ASP A 314 -21.59 9.63 20.13
N THR A 315 -21.36 10.83 20.67
CA THR A 315 -20.59 11.89 20.00
C THR A 315 -19.31 12.25 20.78
N PRO A 316 -18.25 12.69 20.08
CA PRO A 316 -16.98 13.06 20.72
C PRO A 316 -17.03 14.42 21.45
N ILE A 317 -18.20 15.00 21.72
CA ILE A 317 -18.38 16.33 22.32
C ILE A 317 -17.89 16.36 23.77
N LEU A 318 -18.32 15.40 24.60
CA LEU A 318 -17.92 15.33 26.02
C LEU A 318 -16.41 15.11 26.20
N GLN A 319 -15.76 14.46 25.23
CA GLN A 319 -14.32 14.19 25.28
C GLN A 319 -13.50 15.48 25.21
N LYS A 320 -13.99 16.50 24.48
CA LYS A 320 -13.30 17.79 24.32
C LYS A 320 -13.83 18.84 25.30
N PHE A 321 -15.13 18.82 25.62
CA PHE A 321 -15.77 19.82 26.47
C PHE A 321 -16.60 19.16 27.60
N PRO A 322 -15.97 18.72 28.69
CA PRO A 322 -16.62 17.93 29.75
C PRO A 322 -17.61 18.73 30.62
N ALA A 323 -17.58 20.07 30.59
CA ALA A 323 -18.41 20.95 31.41
C ALA A 323 -19.72 21.39 30.73
N TYR A 324 -20.16 20.66 29.72
CA TYR A 324 -21.28 21.03 28.86
C TYR A 324 -22.64 20.91 29.54
N TYR A 325 -23.56 21.86 29.27
CA TYR A 325 -24.94 21.95 29.79
C TYR A 325 -25.19 21.06 31.00
N GLN A 326 -24.75 21.53 32.17
CA GLN A 326 -24.77 20.72 33.40
C GLN A 326 -26.19 20.28 33.81
N THR A 327 -27.22 20.93 33.25
CA THR A 327 -28.63 20.67 33.58
C THR A 327 -29.54 20.73 32.35
N GLU A 328 -30.61 19.92 32.39
CA GLU A 328 -31.70 19.87 31.40
C GLU A 328 -32.32 21.25 31.11
N ASP A 329 -32.47 22.07 32.16
CA ASP A 329 -33.07 23.40 32.09
C ASP A 329 -32.25 24.35 31.21
N SER A 330 -30.92 24.22 31.22
CA SER A 330 -30.04 25.08 30.42
C SER A 330 -30.18 24.83 28.91
N LEU A 331 -30.36 23.57 28.50
CA LEU A 331 -30.61 23.21 27.10
C LEU A 331 -32.01 23.65 26.67
N LEU A 332 -33.04 23.44 27.50
CA LEU A 332 -34.41 23.88 27.20
C LEU A 332 -34.50 25.39 27.09
N GLN A 333 -33.84 26.14 27.97
CA GLN A 333 -33.78 27.59 27.91
C GLN A 333 -33.09 28.07 26.63
N TYR A 334 -32.00 27.40 26.21
CA TYR A 334 -31.31 27.72 24.97
C TYR A 334 -32.16 27.43 23.73
N LEU A 335 -32.84 26.28 23.68
CA LEU A 335 -33.78 25.92 22.61
C LEU A 335 -34.92 26.93 22.51
N ASN A 336 -35.46 27.39 23.65
CA ASN A 336 -36.53 28.38 23.69
C ASN A 336 -36.07 29.77 23.24
N ASN A 337 -34.85 30.17 23.59
CA ASN A 337 -34.29 31.47 23.24
C ASN A 337 -33.91 31.57 21.75
N ASN A 338 -33.54 30.46 21.11
CA ASN A 338 -33.13 30.39 19.70
C ASN A 338 -34.28 30.02 18.75
N ASN A 339 -35.55 30.09 19.19
CA ASN A 339 -36.69 29.77 18.34
C ASN A 339 -37.16 30.94 17.49
N ASP A 340 -36.90 30.81 16.19
CA ASP A 340 -37.82 31.21 15.12
C ASP A 340 -39.18 30.54 15.39
N LYS A 341 -40.17 31.34 15.78
CA LYS A 341 -41.42 30.94 16.46
C LYS A 341 -42.36 30.01 15.65
N SER A 342 -42.00 29.56 14.45
CA SER A 342 -42.91 28.90 13.52
C SER A 342 -42.86 27.37 13.49
N GLN A 343 -41.89 26.69 14.13
CA GLN A 343 -41.73 25.23 14.00
C GLN A 343 -41.70 24.42 15.32
N TYR A 344 -41.79 25.06 16.49
CA TYR A 344 -41.60 24.39 17.81
C TYR A 344 -42.86 24.32 18.68
N GLN A 345 -44.04 24.02 18.12
CA GLN A 345 -45.20 23.64 18.93
C GLN A 345 -44.98 22.36 19.78
N MET A 346 -43.84 21.65 19.60
CA MET A 346 -43.56 20.35 20.22
C MET A 346 -42.74 20.39 21.51
N VAL A 347 -42.12 21.51 21.89
CA VAL A 347 -41.46 21.66 23.21
C VAL A 347 -42.32 22.52 24.13
N LEU A 348 -43.61 22.24 24.18
CA LEU A 348 -44.39 22.60 25.36
C LEU A 348 -44.14 21.49 26.37
N ALA A 349 -43.38 21.83 27.41
CA ALA A 349 -43.27 21.03 28.61
C ALA A 349 -44.68 20.58 28.99
N VAL A 350 -44.94 19.28 28.94
CA VAL A 350 -46.08 18.71 29.64
C VAL A 350 -45.74 18.76 31.12
N GLU A 351 -45.77 19.96 31.69
CA GLU A 351 -45.97 20.16 33.12
C GLU A 351 -47.47 20.33 33.45
N ASP A 352 -48.35 20.34 32.44
CA ASP A 352 -49.77 20.69 32.62
C ASP A 352 -50.81 19.62 32.21
N LEU A 353 -50.44 18.37 31.86
CA LEU A 353 -51.47 17.33 31.61
C LEU A 353 -51.82 16.48 32.83
N PHE A 354 -51.13 16.62 33.96
CA PHE A 354 -51.57 16.08 35.23
C PHE A 354 -51.16 17.02 36.38
N PRO A 355 -52.05 17.90 36.85
CA PRO A 355 -51.95 18.39 38.21
C PRO A 355 -52.37 17.25 39.16
N ASN A 356 -51.48 16.93 40.11
CA ASN A 356 -51.58 15.99 41.24
C ASN A 356 -50.73 14.71 41.12
#